data_AF-A0A3D5S6T9-F1
#
_entry.id   AF-A0A3D5S6T9-F1
#
_cell.length_a   1.000
_cell.length_b   1.000
_cell.length_c   1.000
_cell.angle_alpha   90.00
_cell.angle_beta   90.00
_cell.angle_gamma   90.00
#
_symmetry.space_group_name_H-M   'P 1'
#
loop_
_entity.id
_entity.type
_entity.pdbx_description
1 polymer ?
#
loop_
_entity_poly.entity_id
_entity_poly.type
_entity_poly.pdbx_seq_one_letter_code
_entity_poly.pdbx_strand_id
1 'polypeptide(L)'
;GEALRIRGLKVDKIENGIAYFENGSFDTSTGKATYTVKELPYLLDRMTNLHKAKSSRPLAFLNIFFGLSLLFFVISSFWMFSPGTSIFKKGLYFTAAGLVLTILLILF
;
A
#
# COMPACT_ATOMS: atom_id res chain seq x y z
N GLY A 1 18.01 -1.77 16.30
CA GLY A 1 16.78 -1.86 15.48
C GLY A 1 16.52 -0.59 14.70
N GLU A 2 16.31 0.53 15.39
CA GLU A 2 15.92 1.83 14.79
C GLU A 2 16.90 2.34 13.73
N ALA A 3 18.21 2.28 14.00
CA ALA A 3 19.26 2.66 13.04
C ALA A 3 19.23 1.83 11.74
N LEU A 4 18.80 0.57 11.80
CA LEU A 4 18.66 -0.32 10.65
C LEU A 4 17.26 -0.26 10.01
N ARG A 5 16.35 0.54 10.57
CA ARG A 5 14.93 0.64 10.18
C ARG A 5 14.18 -0.71 10.21
N ILE A 6 14.67 -1.68 10.98
CA ILE A 6 14.03 -2.97 11.18
C ILE A 6 13.13 -2.86 12.41
N ARG A 7 11.81 -2.92 12.19
CA ARG A 7 10.81 -2.94 13.27
C ARG A 7 10.88 -4.26 14.02
N GLY A 8 10.92 -4.20 15.35
CA GLY A 8 10.87 -5.39 16.21
C GLY A 8 12.11 -6.28 16.10
N LEU A 9 13.27 -5.73 15.75
CA LEU A 9 14.52 -6.51 15.67
C LEU A 9 14.81 -7.22 17.00
N LYS A 10 14.88 -8.54 16.95
CA LYS A 10 15.29 -9.41 18.06
C LYS A 10 16.61 -10.07 17.71
N VAL A 11 17.50 -10.17 18.69
CA VAL A 11 18.76 -10.90 18.56
C VAL A 11 18.51 -12.31 19.04
N ASP A 12 18.76 -13.28 18.17
CA ASP A 12 18.51 -14.70 18.44
C ASP A 12 19.72 -15.35 19.11
N LYS A 13 20.93 -14.90 18.76
CA LYS A 13 22.18 -15.50 19.24
C LYS A 13 23.31 -14.48 19.26
N ILE A 14 24.21 -14.58 20.24
CA ILE A 14 25.45 -13.82 20.28
C ILE A 14 26.62 -14.80 20.42
N GLU A 15 27.55 -14.79 19.48
CA GLU A 15 28.77 -15.61 19.52
C GLU A 15 29.98 -14.80 19.08
N ASN A 16 31.08 -14.88 19.85
CA ASN A 16 32.36 -14.24 19.52
C ASN A 16 32.26 -12.75 19.13
N GLY A 17 31.38 -12.00 19.80
CA GLY A 17 31.17 -10.57 19.51
C GLY A 17 30.28 -10.28 18.29
N ILE A 18 29.64 -11.29 17.69
CA ILE A 18 28.67 -11.14 16.60
C ILE A 18 27.27 -11.49 17.11
N ALA A 19 26.36 -10.53 17.02
CA ALA A 19 24.94 -10.69 17.30
C ALA A 19 24.18 -11.06 16.02
N TYR A 20 23.58 -12.24 15.99
CA TYR A 20 22.76 -12.74 14.88
C TYR A 20 21.28 -12.46 15.14
N PHE A 21 20.57 -12.09 14.09
CA PHE A 21 19.14 -11.87 14.08
C PHE A 21 18.55 -12.47 12.80
N GLU A 22 17.24 -12.70 12.78
CA GLU A 22 16.49 -13.36 11.68
C GLU A 22 16.99 -13.03 10.25
N ASN A 23 17.31 -11.77 9.99
CA ASN A 23 17.62 -11.26 8.64
C ASN A 23 19.09 -10.90 8.42
N GLY A 24 19.98 -11.15 9.39
CA GLY A 24 21.38 -10.74 9.29
C GLY A 24 22.20 -10.87 10.58
N SER A 25 23.36 -10.21 10.59
CA SER A 25 24.28 -10.18 11.72
C SER A 25 24.82 -8.79 11.98
N PHE A 26 25.23 -8.56 13.21
CA PHE A 26 25.84 -7.33 13.68
C PHE A 26 27.10 -7.66 14.47
N ASP A 27 28.24 -7.14 14.02
CA ASP A 27 29.50 -7.28 14.71
C ASP A 27 29.66 -6.13 15.72
N THR A 28 29.67 -6.48 17.01
CA THR A 28 29.81 -5.52 18.11
C THR A 28 31.21 -4.92 18.23
N SER A 29 32.23 -5.58 17.67
CA SER A 29 33.62 -5.11 17.72
C SER A 29 33.92 -4.06 16.66
N THR A 30 33.33 -4.21 15.47
CA THR A 30 33.51 -3.28 14.35
C THR A 30 32.34 -2.31 14.15
N GLY A 31 31.20 -2.58 14.80
CA GLY A 31 29.96 -1.81 14.63
C GLY A 31 29.28 -2.00 13.27
N LYS A 32 29.65 -3.03 12.50
CA LYS A 32 29.09 -3.30 11.16
C LYS A 32 27.89 -4.23 11.22
N ALA A 33 26.83 -3.88 10.51
CA ALA A 33 25.65 -4.73 10.31
C ALA A 33 25.58 -5.23 8.86
N THR A 34 25.36 -6.52 8.67
CA THR A 34 25.13 -7.14 7.35
C THR A 34 23.79 -7.86 7.38
N TYR A 35 22.88 -7.50 6.48
CA TYR A 35 21.53 -8.09 6.45
C TYR A 35 20.95 -8.03 5.05
N THR A 36 19.99 -8.92 4.79
CA THR A 36 19.32 -9.02 3.51
C THR A 36 17.95 -8.35 3.59
N VAL A 37 17.61 -7.56 2.57
CA VAL A 37 16.29 -6.94 2.42
C VAL A 37 15.60 -7.47 1.17
N LYS A 38 14.28 -7.64 1.24
CA LYS A 38 13.47 -7.93 0.07
C LYS A 38 13.15 -6.61 -0.62
N GLU A 39 13.60 -6.45 -1.85
CA GLU A 39 13.29 -5.31 -2.71
C GLU A 39 12.58 -5.76 -3.98
N LEU A 40 11.77 -4.87 -4.55
CA LEU A 40 11.10 -5.12 -5.81
C LEU A 40 12.09 -4.91 -6.97
N PRO A 41 11.95 -5.65 -8.09
CA PRO A 41 12.69 -5.33 -9.31
C PRO A 41 12.43 -3.89 -9.74
N TYR A 42 13.43 -3.26 -10.36
CA TYR A 42 13.45 -1.82 -10.65
C TYR A 42 12.12 -1.26 -11.19
N LEU A 43 11.53 -1.89 -12.20
CA LEU A 43 10.27 -1.41 -12.79
C LEU A 43 9.08 -1.46 -11.80
N LEU A 44 8.94 -2.55 -11.06
CA LEU A 44 7.88 -2.73 -10.08
C LEU A 44 8.04 -1.76 -8.90
N ASP A 45 9.28 -1.52 -8.48
CA ASP A 45 9.58 -0.53 -7.45
C ASP A 45 9.15 0.88 -7.89
N ARG A 46 9.45 1.27 -9.15
CA ARG A 46 9.02 2.57 -9.69
C ARG A 46 7.49 2.69 -9.76
N MET A 47 6.80 1.66 -10.26
CA MET A 47 5.33 1.65 -10.32
C MET A 47 4.72 1.77 -8.92
N THR A 48 5.29 1.04 -7.95
CA THR A 48 4.82 1.07 -6.56
C THR A 48 5.05 2.43 -5.92
N ASN A 49 6.20 3.07 -6.17
CA ASN A 49 6.51 4.40 -5.67
C ASN A 49 5.60 5.50 -6.25
N LEU A 50 5.20 5.37 -7.52
CA LEU A 50 4.22 6.26 -8.15
C LEU A 50 2.83 6.04 -7.54
N HIS A 51 2.32 4.81 -7.56
CA HIS A 51 0.98 4.48 -7.06
C HIS A 51 0.80 4.72 -5.54
N LYS A 52 1.86 4.54 -4.75
CA LYS A 52 1.88 4.76 -3.29
C LYS A 52 2.62 6.05 -2.89
N ALA A 53 2.65 7.05 -3.77
CA ALA A 53 3.26 8.34 -3.47
C ALA A 53 2.60 8.98 -2.24
N LYS A 54 3.42 9.33 -1.24
CA LYS A 54 2.98 10.01 -0.02
C LYS A 54 2.73 11.49 -0.28
N SER A 55 1.84 12.11 0.51
CA SER A 55 1.49 13.54 0.41
C SER A 55 2.66 14.52 0.51
N SER A 56 3.82 14.10 1.05
CA SER A 56 5.04 14.90 1.11
C SER A 56 5.81 14.97 -0.21
N ARG A 57 5.44 14.19 -1.23
CA ARG A 57 6.09 14.16 -2.54
C ARG A 57 5.25 14.92 -3.57
N PRO A 58 5.86 15.66 -4.52
CA PRO A 58 5.13 16.36 -5.59
C PRO A 58 4.21 15.44 -6.41
N LEU A 59 4.60 14.18 -6.57
CA LEU A 59 3.85 13.15 -7.31
C LEU A 59 2.50 12.77 -6.66
N ALA A 60 2.25 13.15 -5.41
CA ALA A 60 0.99 12.84 -4.72
C ALA A 60 -0.23 13.47 -5.40
N PHE A 61 -0.05 14.61 -6.09
CA PHE A 61 -1.11 15.24 -6.88
C PHE A 61 -1.68 14.28 -7.93
N LEU A 62 -0.83 13.50 -8.60
CA LEU A 62 -1.27 12.53 -9.61
C LEU A 62 -2.20 11.48 -9.00
N ASN A 63 -1.92 11.03 -7.78
CA ASN A 63 -2.74 10.02 -7.10
C ASN A 63 -4.10 10.58 -6.70
N ILE A 64 -4.13 11.82 -6.21
CA ILE A 64 -5.39 12.52 -5.87
C ILE A 64 -6.21 12.77 -7.13
N PHE A 65 -5.58 13.28 -8.19
CA PHE A 65 -6.22 13.52 -9.47
C PHE A 65 -6.79 12.21 -10.05
N PHE A 66 -6.02 11.13 -10.02
CA PHE A 66 -6.47 9.82 -10.48
C PHE A 66 -7.67 9.31 -9.67
N GLY A 67 -7.62 9.38 -8.33
CA GLY A 67 -8.73 8.99 -7.47
C GLY A 67 -10.00 9.81 -7.70
N LEU A 68 -9.87 11.13 -7.82
CA LEU A 68 -10.99 12.02 -8.10
C LEU A 68 -11.58 11.76 -9.49
N SER A 69 -10.74 11.50 -10.48
CA SER A 69 -11.17 11.16 -11.85
C SER A 69 -11.95 9.85 -11.88
N LEU A 70 -11.50 8.82 -11.15
CA LEU A 70 -12.22 7.56 -11.03
C LEU A 70 -13.60 7.76 -10.39
N LEU A 71 -13.67 8.52 -9.28
CA LEU A 71 -14.94 8.82 -8.63
C LEU A 71 -15.89 9.57 -9.58
N PHE A 72 -15.36 10.59 -10.28
CA PHE A 72 -16.11 11.31 -11.30
C PHE A 72 -16.63 10.36 -12.38
N PHE A 73 -15.81 9.46 -12.92
CA PHE A 73 -16.24 8.52 -13.95
C PHE A 73 -17.35 7.59 -13.47
N VAL A 74 -17.23 7.06 -12.24
CA VAL A 74 -18.28 6.22 -11.64
C VAL A 74 -19.60 6.99 -11.54
N ILE A 75 -19.60 8.21 -11.01
CA ILE A 75 -20.82 9.03 -10.89
C ILE A 75 -21.35 9.37 -12.29
N SER A 76 -20.47 9.76 -13.21
CA SER A 76 -20.85 10.13 -14.58
C SER A 76 -21.49 8.97 -15.36
N SER A 77 -21.13 7.71 -15.03
CA SER A 77 -21.71 6.54 -15.69
C SER A 77 -23.23 6.44 -15.48
N PHE A 78 -23.76 7.00 -14.39
CA PHE A 78 -25.21 7.05 -14.14
C PHE A 78 -25.93 8.03 -15.05
N TRP A 79 -25.25 9.06 -15.58
CA TRP A 79 -25.83 9.96 -16.58
C TRP A 79 -26.03 9.29 -17.93
N MET A 80 -25.33 8.18 -18.20
CA MET A 80 -25.46 7.46 -19.47
C MET A 80 -26.83 6.77 -19.62
N PHE A 81 -27.54 6.52 -18.52
CA PHE A 81 -28.83 5.84 -18.53
C PHE A 81 -29.94 6.70 -17.95
N SER A 82 -31.06 6.84 -18.67
CA SER A 82 -32.21 7.58 -18.15
C SER A 82 -32.73 6.96 -16.84
N PRO A 83 -33.07 7.76 -15.80
CA PRO A 83 -33.50 7.29 -14.49
C PRO A 83 -34.71 6.33 -14.50
N GLY A 84 -35.51 6.37 -15.58
CA GLY A 84 -36.67 5.48 -15.76
C GLY A 84 -36.33 4.07 -16.25
N THR A 85 -35.11 3.85 -16.74
CA THR A 85 -34.73 2.57 -17.35
C THR A 85 -34.47 1.47 -16.31
N SER A 86 -34.75 0.23 -16.68
CA SER A 86 -34.43 -0.93 -15.84
C SER A 86 -32.92 -1.06 -15.58
N ILE A 87 -32.09 -0.61 -16.52
CA ILE A 87 -30.62 -0.61 -16.42
C ILE A 87 -30.16 0.34 -15.30
N PHE A 88 -30.68 1.57 -15.26
CA PHE A 88 -30.35 2.54 -14.20
C PHE A 88 -30.68 2.01 -12.80
N LYS A 89 -31.88 1.43 -12.63
CA LYS A 89 -32.31 0.83 -11.36
C LYS A 89 -31.39 -0.31 -10.91
N LYS A 90 -31.05 -1.22 -11.83
CA LYS A 90 -30.09 -2.31 -11.56
C LYS A 90 -28.72 -1.76 -11.16
N GLY A 91 -28.22 -0.75 -11.87
CA GLY A 91 -26.96 -0.07 -11.53
C GLY A 91 -26.96 0.45 -10.09
N LEU A 92 -28.05 1.09 -9.66
CA LEU A 92 -28.18 1.59 -8.28
C LEU A 92 -28.15 0.46 -7.24
N TYR A 93 -28.81 -0.68 -7.50
CA TYR A 93 -28.75 -1.84 -6.61
C TYR A 93 -27.33 -2.41 -6.49
N PHE A 94 -26.59 -2.53 -7.60
CA PHE A 94 -25.20 -3.01 -7.56
C PHE A 94 -24.29 -2.07 -6.78
N THR A 95 -24.45 -0.76 -6.94
CA THR A 95 -23.68 0.22 -6.17
C THR A 95 -24.00 0.18 -4.69
N ALA A 96 -25.29 0.07 -4.32
CA ALA A 96 -25.68 -0.07 -2.92
C ALA A 96 -25.12 -1.37 -2.30
N ALA A 97 -25.21 -2.50 -3.00
CA ALA A 97 -24.64 -3.76 -2.55
C ALA A 97 -23.11 -3.68 -2.40
N GLY A 98 -22.40 -3.07 -3.35
CA GLY A 98 -20.96 -2.86 -3.28
C GLY A 98 -20.54 -1.96 -2.11
N LEU A 99 -21.33 -0.93 -1.81
CA LEU A 99 -21.11 -0.05 -0.66
C LEU A 99 -21.29 -0.80 0.66
N VAL A 100 -22.37 -1.59 0.80
CA VAL A 100 -22.60 -2.44 1.97
C VAL A 100 -21.45 -3.43 2.15
N LEU A 101 -21.05 -4.14 1.09
CA LEU A 101 -19.92 -5.07 1.14
C LEU A 101 -18.62 -4.39 1.58
N THR A 102 -18.33 -3.19 1.06
CA THR A 102 -17.12 -2.44 1.42
C THR A 102 -17.13 -2.03 2.90
N ILE A 103 -18.28 -1.60 3.42
CA ILE A 103 -18.42 -1.26 4.85
C ILE A 103 -18.18 -2.50 5.71
N LEU A 104 -18.72 -3.66 5.32
CA LEU A 104 -18.49 -4.91 6.05
C LEU A 104 -17.00 -5.28 6.10
N LEU A 105 -16.28 -5.19 4.97
CA LEU A 105 -14.84 -5.49 4.91
C LEU A 105 -13.96 -4.51 5.69
N ILE A 106 -14.44 -3.29 5.97
CA ILE A 106 -13.71 -2.31 6.78
C ILE A 106 -13.94 -2.55 8.27
N LEU A 107 -15.14 -2.99 8.66
CA LEU A 107 -15.54 -3.16 10.06
C LEU A 107 -15.20 -4.55 10.63
N PHE A 108 -15.08 -5.58 9.77
CA PHE A 108 -14.81 -6.97 10.14
C PHE A 108 -13.54 -7.47 9.46
#